data_AF-W2BYJ9-F1
#
_entry.id   AF-W2BYJ9-F1
#
_cell.length_a   1.000
_cell.length_b   1.000
_cell.length_c   1.000
_cell.angle_alpha   90.00
_cell.angle_beta   90.00
_cell.angle_gamma   90.00
#
_symmetry.space_group_name_H-M   'P 1'
#
loop_
_entity.id
_entity.type
_entity.pdbx_description
1 polymer ?
#
loop_
_entity_poly.entity_id
_entity_poly.type
_entity_poly.pdbx_seq_one_letter_code
_entity_poly.pdbx_strand_id
1 'polypeptide(L)'
;MGSRKASRYGEAVAKQIGKRLAESGITVVRGLAIGIDTAVHFGALDSCGKTIAVLGCGIDQCYPAKNRKLTDLVLLARRESMCLTE
;
A
#
# COMPACT_ATOMS: atom_id res chain seq x y z
N MET A 1 -0.85 -9.55 5.34
CA MET A 1 0.22 -9.30 6.33
C MET A 1 1.59 -9.61 5.72
N GLY A 2 2.66 -8.95 6.20
CA GLY A 2 4.05 -9.12 5.73
C GLY A 2 5.06 -8.51 6.70
N SER A 3 6.36 -8.76 6.50
CA SER A 3 7.39 -8.28 7.42
C SER A 3 7.51 -6.75 7.44
N ARG A 4 7.59 -6.17 8.65
CA ARG A 4 7.90 -4.75 8.87
C ARG A 4 9.38 -4.41 8.71
N LYS A 5 10.23 -5.43 8.68
CA LYS A 5 11.67 -5.38 8.38
C LYS A 5 11.94 -6.32 7.21
N ALA A 6 11.46 -5.95 6.04
CA ALA A 6 11.69 -6.74 4.82
C ALA A 6 13.15 -6.56 4.36
N SER A 7 13.72 -7.60 3.76
CA SER A 7 14.98 -7.45 3.02
C SER A 7 14.71 -6.69 1.72
N ARG A 8 15.74 -6.08 1.12
CA ARG A 8 15.61 -5.42 -0.19
C ARG A 8 15.02 -6.34 -1.26
N TYR A 9 15.39 -7.63 -1.23
CA TYR A 9 14.81 -8.64 -2.11
C TYR A 9 13.31 -8.84 -1.84
N GLY A 10 12.92 -8.97 -0.56
CA GLY A 10 11.52 -9.11 -0.18
C GLY A 10 10.67 -7.90 -0.60
N GLU A 11 11.21 -6.69 -0.47
CA GLU A 11 10.55 -5.46 -0.95
C GLU A 11 10.40 -5.44 -2.48
N ALA A 12 11.45 -5.82 -3.21
CA ALA A 12 11.41 -5.86 -4.67
C ALA A 12 10.36 -6.87 -5.19
N VAL A 13 10.33 -8.07 -4.60
CA VAL A 13 9.33 -9.10 -4.94
C VAL A 13 7.93 -8.63 -4.58
N ALA A 14 7.74 -8.05 -3.38
CA ALA A 14 6.46 -7.51 -2.94
C ALA A 14 5.92 -6.42 -3.89
N LYS A 15 6.80 -5.53 -4.34
CA LYS A 15 6.47 -4.51 -5.33
C LYS A 15 6.05 -5.12 -6.66
N GLN A 16 6.78 -6.12 -7.15
CA GLN A 16 6.45 -6.80 -8.41
C GLN A 16 5.11 -7.53 -8.34
N ILE A 17 4.80 -8.18 -7.21
CA ILE A 17 3.51 -8.83 -6.97
C ILE A 17 2.39 -7.79 -6.98
N GLY A 18 2.53 -6.70 -6.23
CA GLY A 18 1.53 -5.62 -6.19
C GLY A 18 1.23 -5.06 -7.58
N LYS A 19 2.27 -4.81 -8.37
CA LYS A 19 2.16 -4.35 -9.76
C LYS A 19 1.38 -5.34 -10.64
N ARG A 20 1.76 -6.61 -10.64
CA ARG A 20 1.13 -7.63 -11.48
C ARG A 20 -0.34 -7.85 -11.16
N LEU A 21 -0.70 -7.83 -9.87
CA LEU A 21 -2.10 -7.95 -9.44
C LEU A 21 -2.92 -6.76 -9.94
N ALA A 22 -2.39 -5.55 -9.77
CA ALA A 22 -3.02 -4.33 -10.22
C ALA A 22 -3.17 -4.26 -11.75
N GLU A 23 -2.15 -4.67 -12.52
CA GLU A 23 -2.22 -4.83 -13.98
C GLU A 23 -3.30 -5.83 -14.42
N SER A 24 -3.57 -6.83 -13.59
CA SER A 24 -4.63 -7.82 -13.83
C SER A 24 -6.03 -7.33 -13.41
N GLY A 25 -6.17 -6.06 -13.01
CA GLY A 25 -7.41 -5.46 -12.54
C GLY A 25 -7.80 -5.86 -11.11
N ILE A 26 -6.91 -6.53 -10.37
CA ILE A 26 -7.15 -6.96 -9.00
C ILE A 26 -6.75 -5.85 -8.03
N THR A 27 -7.72 -5.41 -7.21
CA THR A 27 -7.48 -4.42 -6.15
C THR A 27 -6.65 -5.03 -5.03
N VAL A 28 -5.56 -4.38 -4.64
CA VAL A 28 -4.70 -4.86 -3.56
C VAL A 28 -5.07 -4.23 -2.22
N VAL A 29 -5.44 -5.05 -1.23
CA VAL A 29 -5.84 -4.61 0.11
C VAL A 29 -4.75 -4.94 1.14
N ARG A 30 -4.20 -3.93 1.84
CA ARG A 30 -3.09 -4.08 2.81
C ARG A 30 -3.14 -3.05 3.94
N GLY A 31 -2.36 -3.23 5.00
CA GLY A 31 -2.47 -2.46 6.25
C GLY A 31 -1.63 -1.18 6.32
N LEU A 32 -1.08 -0.72 5.19
CA LEU A 32 -0.17 0.42 5.09
C LEU A 32 1.07 0.38 6.02
N ALA A 33 1.44 -0.78 6.56
CA ALA A 33 2.63 -0.92 7.40
C ALA A 33 3.93 -0.71 6.61
N ILE A 34 5.02 -0.35 7.31
CA ILE A 34 6.37 -0.28 6.72
C ILE A 34 6.78 -1.67 6.18
N GLY A 35 7.60 -1.70 5.13
CA GLY A 35 8.15 -2.93 4.56
C GLY A 35 7.26 -3.48 3.45
N ILE A 36 6.81 -4.73 3.59
CA ILE A 36 6.08 -5.44 2.52
C ILE A 36 4.81 -4.69 2.10
N ASP A 37 3.99 -4.23 3.05
CA ASP A 37 2.73 -3.55 2.74
C ASP A 37 2.99 -2.26 1.94
N THR A 38 4.02 -1.50 2.32
CA THR A 38 4.48 -0.31 1.59
C THR A 38 4.89 -0.65 0.15
N ALA A 39 5.73 -1.66 -0.03
CA ALA A 39 6.22 -2.07 -1.35
C ALA A 39 5.08 -2.52 -2.28
N VAL A 40 4.11 -3.25 -1.75
CA VAL A 40 2.93 -3.71 -2.49
C VAL A 40 2.07 -2.53 -2.97
N HIS A 41 1.77 -1.57 -2.09
CA HIS A 41 1.00 -0.37 -2.47
C HIS A 41 1.70 0.43 -3.56
N PHE A 42 3.02 0.62 -3.44
CA PHE A 42 3.82 1.26 -4.50
C PHE A 42 3.73 0.48 -5.82
N GLY A 43 3.83 -0.85 -5.78
CA GLY A 43 3.68 -1.68 -6.98
C GLY A 43 2.35 -1.47 -7.67
N ALA A 44 1.24 -1.46 -6.90
CA ALA A 44 -0.09 -1.26 -7.44
C ALA A 44 -0.30 0.14 -8.05
N LEU A 45 0.21 1.18 -7.36
CA LEU A 45 0.16 2.56 -7.84
C LEU A 45 1.01 2.77 -9.11
N ASP A 46 2.19 2.16 -9.20
CA ASP A 46 3.07 2.24 -10.38
C ASP A 46 2.41 1.68 -11.66
N SER A 47 1.44 0.76 -11.52
CA SER A 47 0.64 0.21 -12.63
C SER A 47 -0.68 0.95 -12.88
N CYS A 48 -0.90 2.10 -12.23
CA CYS A 48 -2.18 2.81 -12.27
C CYS A 48 -3.38 1.96 -11.85
N GLY A 49 -3.16 0.91 -11.03
CA GLY A 49 -4.22 0.05 -10.55
C GLY A 49 -4.74 0.47 -9.18
N LYS A 50 -5.62 -0.36 -8.62
CA LYS A 50 -6.39 -0.02 -7.43
C LYS A 50 -5.74 -0.60 -6.18
N THR A 51 -5.73 0.17 -5.10
CA THR A 51 -5.25 -0.32 -3.81
C THR A 51 -6.01 0.27 -2.63
N ILE A 52 -6.29 -0.55 -1.62
CA ILE A 52 -7.00 -0.17 -0.42
C ILE A 52 -6.07 -0.35 0.78
N ALA A 53 -5.96 0.68 1.60
CA ALA A 53 -5.21 0.67 2.84
C ALA A 53 -6.15 0.50 4.03
N VAL A 54 -5.94 -0.51 4.87
CA VAL A 54 -6.67 -0.70 6.13
C VAL A 54 -5.81 -0.18 7.27
N LEU A 55 -6.20 0.93 7.87
CA LEU A 55 -5.46 1.60 8.93
C LEU A 55 -5.88 1.02 10.28
N GLY A 56 -4.91 0.64 11.11
CA GLY A 56 -5.15 0.27 12.51
C GLY A 56 -5.18 1.48 13.46
N CYS A 57 -5.42 2.67 12.91
CA CYS A 57 -5.47 3.95 13.60
C CYS A 57 -6.51 4.85 12.90
N GLY A 58 -6.91 5.93 13.56
CA GLY A 58 -7.83 6.90 12.96
C GLY A 58 -7.32 7.41 11.61
N ILE A 59 -8.24 7.73 10.69
CA ILE A 59 -7.89 8.19 9.33
C ILE A 59 -7.09 9.51 9.33
N ASP A 60 -7.21 10.27 10.41
CA ASP A 60 -6.48 11.49 10.75
C ASP A 60 -5.10 11.23 11.36
N GLN A 61 -4.83 9.98 11.77
CA GLN A 61 -3.55 9.55 12.33
C GLN A 61 -2.74 8.77 11.30
N CYS A 62 -1.67 9.38 10.78
CA CYS A 62 -0.71 8.64 9.96
C CYS A 62 0.19 7.78 10.86
N TYR A 63 -0.11 6.49 10.95
CA TYR A 63 0.72 5.53 11.66
C TYR A 63 1.14 4.35 10.77
N PRO A 64 2.45 4.07 10.64
CA PRO A 64 3.57 4.80 11.22
C PRO A 64 3.91 6.09 10.43
N ALA A 65 4.37 7.14 11.13
CA ALA A 65 4.65 8.46 10.55
C ALA A 65 5.60 8.46 9.32
N LYS A 66 6.47 7.44 9.21
CA LYS A 66 7.35 7.24 8.03
C LYS A 66 6.57 7.02 6.73
N ASN A 67 5.33 6.52 6.80
CA ASN A 67 4.50 6.23 5.64
C ASN A 67 3.56 7.39 5.29
N ARG A 68 3.77 8.60 5.82
CA ARG A 68 2.92 9.77 5.52
C ARG A 68 2.81 10.06 4.04
N LYS A 69 3.94 10.06 3.32
CA LYS A 69 3.94 10.24 1.86
C LYS A 69 3.14 9.15 1.13
N LEU A 70 3.22 7.89 1.58
CA LEU A 70 2.45 6.81 0.98
C LEU A 70 0.96 6.94 1.28
N THR A 71 0.63 7.34 2.51
CA THR A 71 -0.75 7.61 2.94
C THR A 71 -1.36 8.68 2.04
N ASP A 72 -0.64 9.79 1.82
CA ASP A 72 -1.07 10.86 0.94
C ASP A 72 -1.24 10.37 -0.50
N LEU A 73 -0.32 9.54 -1.02
CA LEU A 73 -0.43 8.97 -2.37
C LEU A 73 -1.64 8.05 -2.54
N VAL A 74 -1.95 7.21 -1.54
CA VAL A 74 -3.12 6.33 -1.58
C VAL A 74 -4.42 7.15 -1.49
N LEU A 75 -4.45 8.22 -0.67
CA LEU A 75 -5.59 9.13 -0.54
C LEU A 75 -5.80 10.03 -1.76
N LEU A 76 -4.71 10.47 -2.41
CA LEU A 76 -4.72 11.34 -3.60
C LEU A 76 -4.95 10.56 -4.89
N ALA A 77 -4.85 9.23 -4.89
CA ALA A 77 -5.18 8.38 -6.02
C ALA A 77 -6.70 8.40 -6.28
N ARG A 78 -7.17 9.49 -6.90
CA ARG A 78 -8.58 9.78 -7.15
C ARG A 78 -9.17 8.84 -8.20
N ARG A 79 -9.84 7.80 -7.72
CA ARG A 79 -11.23 7.42 -8.07
C ARG A 79 -11.63 6.10 -7.41
N GLU A 80 -10.68 5.24 -7.01
CA GLU A 80 -10.98 3.91 -6.45
C GLU A 80 -9.96 3.36 -5.43
N SER A 81 -8.94 4.15 -5.07
CA SER A 81 -8.07 3.83 -3.93
C SER A 81 -8.66 4.43 -2.65
N MET A 82 -8.69 3.65 -1.57
CA MET A 82 -9.44 4.02 -0.37
C MET A 82 -8.66 3.64 0.90
N CYS A 83 -8.70 4.50 1.91
CA CYS A 83 -8.27 4.16 3.26
C CYS A 83 -9.51 3.80 4.08
N LEU A 84 -9.52 2.61 4.68
CA LEU A 84 -10.53 2.16 5.62
C LEU A 84 -9.94 2.18 7.03
N THR A 85 -10.70 2.69 7.99
CA THR A 85 -10.44 2.59 9.42
C THR A 85 -11.70 2.01 10.08
N GLU A 86 -11.57 1.51 11.31
CA GLU A 86 -12.68 1.00 12.12
C GLU A 86 -13.43 2.12 12.87
#